data_AF-A0A1D1W8K7-F1
#
_entry.id   AF-A0A1D1W8K7-F1
#
_cell.length_a   1.000
_cell.length_b   1.000
_cell.length_c   1.000
_cell.angle_alpha   90.00
_cell.angle_beta   90.00
_cell.angle_gamma   90.00
#
_symmetry.space_group_name_H-M   'P 1'
#
loop_
_entity.id
_entity.type
_entity.pdbx_description
1 polymer ?
#
loop_
_entity_poly.entity_id
_entity_poly.type
_entity_poly.pdbx_seq_one_letter_code
_entity_poly.pdbx_strand_id
1 'polypeptide(L)'
;MKLLCPGVIFPETITLFGAPVFPEAIPPVLEEKIRQAELMTTRLEKISAHQALFLLKNCLSPPKLLYILRCSPTFSCLPSLQAFDETIRKCAGKIANIAMDDMVWRQSSLPVSRGALGTRRVDQLALPASLASVHSAFDLIKQIYPQVDVNCIVSPAISHWQVICWTTTRFASQLVCVLGLGSVSPMFVVAKNLSTSWGATACLVS
;
A
#
# COMPACT_ATOMS: atom_id res chain seq x y z
N MET A 1 11.51 -20.20 -16.53
CA MET A 1 11.12 -21.05 -15.38
C MET A 1 12.15 -20.84 -14.28
N LYS A 2 11.74 -20.54 -13.04
CA LYS A 2 12.67 -20.34 -11.92
C LYS A 2 12.50 -21.47 -10.90
N LEU A 3 13.60 -22.13 -10.54
CA LEU A 3 13.61 -23.17 -9.51
C LEU A 3 13.68 -22.48 -8.14
N LEU A 4 12.57 -22.46 -7.39
CA LEU A 4 12.53 -21.89 -6.04
C LEU A 4 12.86 -22.94 -4.96
N CYS A 5 12.56 -24.21 -5.25
CA CYS A 5 12.81 -25.35 -4.38
C CYS A 5 13.19 -26.57 -5.23
N PRO A 6 14.05 -27.48 -4.72
CA PRO A 6 14.37 -28.71 -5.44
C PRO A 6 13.09 -29.53 -5.68
N GLY A 7 12.82 -29.86 -6.95
CA GLY A 7 11.70 -30.71 -7.35
C GLY A 7 10.36 -30.01 -7.62
N VAL A 8 10.23 -28.70 -7.40
CA VAL A 8 8.99 -27.96 -7.70
C VAL A 8 9.22 -26.95 -8.82
N ILE A 9 8.57 -27.18 -9.95
CA ILE A 9 8.59 -26.30 -11.11
C ILE A 9 7.38 -25.38 -11.02
N PHE A 10 7.62 -24.08 -10.84
CA PHE A 10 6.57 -23.07 -10.84
C PHE A 10 6.45 -22.40 -12.23
N PRO A 11 5.23 -22.17 -12.73
CA PRO A 11 5.02 -21.30 -13.88
C PRO A 11 5.36 -19.84 -13.50
N GLU A 12 5.86 -19.08 -14.47
CA GLU A 12 6.36 -17.70 -14.23
C GLU A 12 5.27 -16.72 -13.80
N THR A 13 4.01 -17.01 -14.12
CA THR A 13 2.83 -16.18 -13.81
C THR A 13 1.98 -16.74 -12.65
N ILE A 14 2.57 -17.50 -11.73
CA ILE A 14 1.80 -18.09 -10.63
C ILE A 14 1.26 -17.03 -9.66
N THR A 15 -0.02 -17.19 -9.32
CA THR A 15 -0.68 -16.48 -8.23
C THR A 15 -1.02 -17.46 -7.13
N LEU A 16 -0.60 -17.17 -5.91
CA LEU A 16 -0.85 -17.99 -4.73
C LEU A 16 -1.76 -17.22 -3.78
N PHE A 17 -2.93 -17.80 -3.45
CA PHE A 17 -3.98 -17.13 -2.65
C PHE A 17 -4.37 -15.74 -3.16
N GLY A 18 -4.21 -15.50 -4.47
CA GLY A 18 -4.49 -14.22 -5.12
C GLY A 18 -3.37 -13.17 -5.01
N ALA A 19 -2.21 -13.52 -4.43
CA ALA A 19 -1.01 -12.70 -4.44
C ALA A 19 -0.01 -13.22 -5.50
N PRO A 20 0.63 -12.33 -6.28
CA PRO A 20 1.67 -12.70 -7.22
C PRO A 20 2.96 -13.07 -6.48
N VAL A 21 3.52 -14.24 -6.79
CA VAL A 21 4.78 -14.72 -6.19
C VAL A 21 5.98 -14.12 -6.89
N PHE A 22 5.89 -14.00 -8.22
CA PHE A 22 6.95 -13.50 -9.08
C PHE A 22 6.69 -12.06 -9.50
N PRO A 23 7.75 -11.25 -9.69
CA PRO A 23 7.60 -9.87 -10.15
C PRO A 23 6.94 -9.78 -11.53
N GLU A 24 7.13 -10.77 -12.40
CA GLU A 24 6.53 -10.88 -13.71
C GLU A 24 4.99 -11.06 -13.65
N ALA A 25 4.48 -11.61 -12.54
CA ALA A 25 3.05 -11.81 -12.30
C ALA A 25 2.35 -10.58 -11.67
N ILE A 26 3.09 -9.55 -11.25
CA ILE A 26 2.52 -8.37 -10.59
C ILE A 26 1.63 -7.54 -11.54
N PRO A 27 2.09 -7.14 -12.74
CA PRO A 27 1.28 -6.33 -13.65
C PRO A 27 -0.10 -6.93 -13.98
N PRO A 28 -0.22 -8.21 -14.41
CA PRO A 28 -1.53 -8.75 -14.79
C PRO A 28 -2.50 -8.86 -13.61
N VAL A 29 -2.00 -9.11 -12.40
CA VAL A 29 -2.84 -9.11 -11.19
C VAL A 29 -3.36 -7.70 -10.89
N LEU A 30 -2.51 -6.68 -11.00
CA LEU A 30 -2.91 -5.29 -10.80
C LEU A 30 -3.92 -4.83 -11.85
N GLU A 31 -3.71 -5.16 -13.12
CA GLU A 31 -4.64 -4.84 -14.21
C GLU A 31 -6.02 -5.46 -13.98
N GLU A 32 -6.09 -6.72 -13.58
CA GLU A 32 -7.38 -7.33 -13.23
C GLU A 32 -8.04 -6.62 -12.04
N LYS A 33 -7.27 -6.19 -11.03
CA LYS A 33 -7.84 -5.40 -9.91
C LYS A 33 -8.33 -4.02 -10.34
N ILE A 34 -7.66 -3.37 -11.29
CA ILE A 34 -8.09 -2.09 -11.88
C ILE A 34 -9.41 -2.30 -12.62
N ARG A 35 -9.50 -3.32 -13.47
CA ARG A 35 -10.74 -3.66 -14.20
C ARG A 35 -11.92 -3.92 -13.25
N GLN A 36 -11.66 -4.60 -12.14
CA GLN A 36 -12.67 -4.82 -11.10
C GLN A 36 -13.07 -3.54 -10.38
N ALA A 37 -12.11 -2.63 -10.14
CA ALA A 37 -12.39 -1.33 -9.54
C ALA A 37 -13.24 -0.46 -10.49
N GLU A 38 -12.91 -0.42 -11.78
CA GLU A 38 -13.69 0.28 -12.80
C GLU A 38 -15.14 -0.22 -12.82
N LEU A 39 -15.35 -1.54 -12.91
CA LEU A 39 -16.67 -2.13 -12.87
C LEU A 39 -17.45 -1.76 -11.60
N MET A 40 -16.77 -1.76 -10.45
CA MET A 40 -17.40 -1.41 -9.18
C MET A 40 -17.77 0.08 -9.13
N THR A 41 -16.90 0.95 -9.64
CA THR A 41 -17.14 2.40 -9.68
C THR A 41 -18.35 2.76 -10.52
N THR A 42 -18.57 2.07 -11.66
CA THR A 42 -19.79 2.22 -12.48
C THR A 42 -21.06 1.82 -11.72
N ARG A 43 -20.96 0.84 -10.81
CA ARG A 43 -22.11 0.41 -9.98
C ARG A 43 -22.36 1.38 -8.83
N LEU A 44 -21.31 1.98 -8.28
CA LEU A 44 -21.42 2.96 -7.20
C LEU A 44 -22.17 4.23 -7.63
N GLU A 45 -22.08 4.60 -8.91
CA GLU A 45 -22.82 5.73 -9.50
C GLU A 45 -24.34 5.57 -9.40
N LYS A 46 -24.87 4.35 -9.22
CA LYS A 46 -26.31 4.07 -9.09
C LYS A 46 -26.83 4.19 -7.66
N ILE A 47 -25.94 4.38 -6.69
CA ILE A 47 -26.26 4.43 -5.25
C ILE A 47 -26.30 5.90 -4.80
N SER A 48 -26.99 6.20 -3.69
CA SER A 48 -26.95 7.53 -3.08
C SER A 48 -25.52 8.00 -2.81
N ALA A 49 -25.23 9.29 -3.06
CA ALA A 49 -23.87 9.83 -3.03
C ALA A 49 -23.15 9.58 -1.68
N HIS A 50 -23.84 9.73 -0.56
CA HIS A 50 -23.27 9.50 0.77
C HIS A 50 -22.85 8.03 0.98
N GLN A 51 -23.71 7.08 0.60
CA GLN A 51 -23.38 5.66 0.71
C GLN A 51 -22.28 5.24 -0.28
N ALA A 52 -22.33 5.76 -1.50
CA ALA A 52 -21.31 5.52 -2.51
C ALA A 52 -19.92 6.00 -2.03
N LEU A 53 -19.84 7.23 -1.49
CA LEU A 53 -18.61 7.78 -0.92
C LEU A 53 -18.10 6.96 0.27
N PHE A 54 -19.00 6.50 1.14
CA PHE A 54 -18.65 5.64 2.27
C PHE A 54 -18.06 4.29 1.82
N LEU A 55 -18.66 3.65 0.83
CA LEU A 55 -18.18 2.38 0.25
C LEU A 55 -16.85 2.58 -0.50
N LEU A 56 -16.74 3.68 -1.25
CA LEU A 56 -15.53 4.00 -2.01
C LEU A 56 -14.31 4.10 -1.07
N LYS A 57 -14.42 4.88 0.01
CA LYS A 57 -13.29 5.12 0.93
C LYS A 57 -12.97 3.91 1.81
N ASN A 58 -13.99 3.20 2.30
CA ASN A 58 -13.79 2.17 3.33
C ASN A 58 -13.70 0.74 2.78
N CYS A 59 -14.14 0.49 1.55
CA CYS A 59 -14.21 -0.88 1.01
C CYS A 59 -13.45 -1.04 -0.30
N LEU A 60 -13.41 -0.01 -1.15
CA LEU A 60 -12.92 -0.14 -2.52
C LEU A 60 -11.55 0.45 -2.77
N SER A 61 -11.19 1.55 -2.12
CA SER A 61 -9.93 2.24 -2.39
C SER A 61 -8.75 1.49 -1.72
N PRO A 62 -8.39 1.67 -0.44
CA PRO A 62 -7.25 0.92 0.12
C PRO A 62 -7.51 -0.58 0.34
N PRO A 63 -8.63 -1.01 0.97
CA PRO A 63 -8.79 -2.42 1.38
C PRO A 63 -8.82 -3.42 0.23
N LYS A 64 -9.25 -2.99 -0.96
CA LYS A 64 -9.33 -3.87 -2.13
C LYS A 64 -7.96 -4.35 -2.60
N LEU A 65 -6.93 -3.51 -2.46
CA LEU A 65 -5.58 -3.81 -2.91
C LEU A 65 -4.60 -4.09 -1.76
N LEU A 66 -4.95 -3.71 -0.53
CA LEU A 66 -4.06 -3.80 0.64
C LEU A 66 -3.45 -5.20 0.84
N TYR A 67 -4.22 -6.28 0.61
CA TYR A 67 -3.69 -7.64 0.68
C TYR A 67 -2.52 -7.85 -0.29
N ILE A 68 -2.68 -7.47 -1.56
CA ILE A 68 -1.64 -7.61 -2.58
C ILE A 68 -0.45 -6.70 -2.26
N LEU A 69 -0.70 -5.47 -1.80
CA LEU A 69 0.36 -4.54 -1.38
C LEU A 69 1.23 -5.09 -0.24
N ARG A 70 0.65 -5.91 0.64
CA ARG A 70 1.36 -6.52 1.78
C ARG A 70 2.12 -7.78 1.37
N CYS A 71 1.62 -8.53 0.40
CA CYS A 71 2.18 -9.82 0.02
C CYS A 71 3.24 -9.73 -1.07
N SER A 72 3.22 -8.66 -1.89
CA SER A 72 4.09 -8.55 -3.06
C SER A 72 4.69 -7.15 -3.18
N PRO A 73 5.92 -7.01 -3.72
CA PRO A 73 6.58 -5.71 -3.91
C PRO A 73 5.98 -4.93 -5.09
N THR A 74 4.76 -4.43 -4.94
CA THR A 74 4.04 -3.70 -5.99
C THR A 74 4.61 -2.31 -6.27
N PHE A 75 5.50 -1.80 -5.41
CA PHE A 75 6.19 -0.53 -5.61
C PHE A 75 7.08 -0.52 -6.87
N SER A 76 7.41 -1.68 -7.44
CA SER A 76 8.08 -1.78 -8.75
C SER A 76 7.18 -1.37 -9.93
N CYS A 77 5.86 -1.37 -9.75
CA CYS A 77 4.88 -1.07 -10.80
C CYS A 77 4.03 0.16 -10.45
N LEU A 78 4.68 1.30 -10.23
CA LEU A 78 4.00 2.57 -9.92
C LEU A 78 2.92 3.00 -10.94
N PRO A 79 3.11 2.84 -12.27
CA PRO A 79 2.09 3.26 -13.24
C PRO A 79 0.74 2.56 -13.04
N SER A 80 0.74 1.25 -12.74
CA SER A 80 -0.50 0.50 -12.49
C SER A 80 -1.19 0.95 -11.20
N LEU A 81 -0.42 1.27 -10.15
CA LEU A 81 -0.97 1.80 -8.90
C LEU A 81 -1.58 3.20 -9.10
N GLN A 82 -0.93 4.04 -9.90
CA GLN A 82 -1.44 5.37 -10.24
C GLN A 82 -2.70 5.29 -11.11
N ALA A 83 -2.78 4.33 -12.05
CA ALA A 83 -3.98 4.08 -12.82
C ALA A 83 -5.16 3.66 -11.93
N PHE A 84 -4.91 2.82 -10.91
CA PHE A 84 -5.92 2.48 -9.91
C PHE A 84 -6.40 3.72 -9.14
N ASP A 85 -5.47 4.53 -8.62
CA ASP A 85 -5.79 5.76 -7.89
C ASP A 85 -6.58 6.76 -8.76
N GLU A 86 -6.28 6.83 -10.06
CA GLU A 86 -7.00 7.67 -11.03
C GLU A 86 -8.44 7.20 -11.24
N THR A 87 -8.68 5.89 -11.32
CA THR A 87 -10.04 5.33 -11.37
C THR A 87 -10.87 5.71 -10.13
N ILE A 88 -10.25 5.63 -8.95
CA ILE A 88 -10.90 6.06 -7.70
C ILE A 88 -11.14 7.57 -7.67
N ARG A 89 -10.17 8.37 -8.14
CA ARG A 89 -10.28 9.83 -8.25
C ARG A 89 -11.46 10.25 -9.14
N LYS A 90 -11.56 9.65 -10.32
CA LYS A 90 -12.69 9.89 -11.25
C LYS A 90 -14.04 9.54 -10.60
N CYS A 91 -14.12 8.40 -9.92
CA CYS A 91 -15.33 7.99 -9.22
C CYS A 91 -15.70 8.95 -8.08
N ALA A 92 -14.73 9.37 -7.26
CA ALA A 92 -14.93 10.34 -6.19
C ALA A 92 -15.42 11.69 -6.73
N GLY A 93 -14.85 12.17 -7.83
CA GLY A 93 -15.29 13.41 -8.50
C GLY A 93 -16.73 13.33 -8.99
N LYS A 94 -17.13 12.20 -9.59
CA LYS A 94 -18.52 11.97 -10.01
C LYS A 94 -19.50 11.94 -8.84
N ILE A 95 -19.16 11.24 -7.75
CA ILE A 95 -20.01 11.14 -6.56
C ILE A 95 -20.16 12.49 -5.87
N ALA A 96 -19.06 13.25 -5.75
CA ALA A 96 -19.05 14.57 -5.13
C ALA A 96 -19.56 15.67 -6.06
N ASN A 97 -19.76 15.38 -7.35
CA ASN A 97 -20.09 16.33 -8.41
C ASN A 97 -19.11 17.52 -8.47
N ILE A 98 -17.80 17.25 -8.33
CA ILE A 98 -16.72 18.24 -8.31
C ILE A 98 -15.60 17.80 -9.26
N ALA A 99 -14.97 18.75 -9.95
CA ALA A 99 -13.73 18.50 -10.68
C ALA A 99 -12.59 18.16 -9.72
N MET A 100 -12.05 16.94 -9.79
CA MET A 100 -10.92 16.52 -8.97
C MET A 100 -9.59 16.96 -9.58
N ASP A 101 -9.25 18.24 -9.42
CA ASP A 101 -7.91 18.73 -9.70
C ASP A 101 -6.88 18.10 -8.75
N ASP A 102 -5.60 18.12 -9.13
CA ASP A 102 -4.52 17.51 -8.33
C ASP A 102 -4.44 18.07 -6.90
N MET A 103 -4.74 19.36 -6.72
CA MET A 103 -4.80 19.99 -5.39
C MET A 103 -5.97 19.46 -4.57
N VAL A 104 -7.14 19.30 -5.19
CA VAL A 104 -8.35 18.76 -4.53
C VAL A 104 -8.15 17.29 -4.20
N TRP A 105 -7.51 16.51 -5.08
CA TRP A 105 -7.16 15.11 -4.81
C TRP A 105 -6.12 14.95 -3.71
N ARG A 106 -5.12 15.84 -3.66
CA ARG A 106 -4.16 15.87 -2.57
C ARG A 106 -4.86 16.23 -1.24
N GLN A 107 -5.78 17.19 -1.27
CA GLN A 107 -6.56 17.57 -0.09
C GLN A 107 -7.48 16.45 0.36
N SER A 108 -8.18 15.77 -0.56
CA SER A 108 -9.10 14.66 -0.25
C SER A 108 -8.41 13.49 0.45
N SER A 109 -7.10 13.32 0.20
CA SER A 109 -6.29 12.28 0.80
C SER A 109 -5.99 12.49 2.29
N LEU A 110 -6.19 13.70 2.81
CA LEU A 110 -5.98 14.02 4.21
C LEU A 110 -7.06 13.39 5.11
N PRO A 111 -6.78 13.17 6.41
CA PRO A 111 -7.77 12.66 7.35
C PRO A 111 -9.02 13.55 7.46
N VAL A 112 -10.16 12.94 7.80
CA VAL A 112 -11.43 13.67 8.03
C VAL A 112 -11.30 14.71 9.15
N SER A 113 -10.43 14.48 10.14
CA SER A 113 -10.13 15.47 11.19
C SER A 113 -9.53 16.78 10.67
N ARG A 114 -9.01 16.78 9.43
CA ARG A 114 -8.54 17.98 8.71
C ARG A 114 -9.54 18.48 7.67
N GLY A 115 -10.81 18.09 7.77
CA GLY A 115 -11.88 18.52 6.86
C GLY A 115 -11.78 17.93 5.45
N ALA A 116 -11.13 16.77 5.30
CA ALA A 116 -10.92 16.10 4.01
C ALA A 116 -11.71 14.78 3.88
N LEU A 117 -11.68 14.15 2.70
CA LEU A 117 -12.42 12.91 2.41
C LEU A 117 -11.82 11.66 3.08
N GLY A 118 -10.52 11.66 3.37
CA GLY A 118 -9.83 10.50 3.95
C GLY A 118 -9.49 9.40 2.94
N THR A 119 -9.52 9.66 1.63
CA THR A 119 -9.20 8.66 0.60
C THR A 119 -7.69 8.46 0.50
N ARG A 120 -7.16 7.38 1.09
CA ARG A 120 -5.72 7.10 1.03
C ARG A 120 -5.33 6.64 -0.37
N ARG A 121 -4.21 7.17 -0.86
CA ARG A 121 -3.63 6.77 -2.15
C ARG A 121 -2.88 5.47 -2.01
N VAL A 122 -3.07 4.59 -2.99
CA VAL A 122 -2.50 3.25 -2.99
C VAL A 122 -1.01 3.30 -3.31
N ASP A 123 -0.57 4.23 -4.16
CA ASP A 123 0.85 4.44 -4.48
C ASP A 123 1.70 4.72 -3.23
N GLN A 124 1.18 5.54 -2.32
CA GLN A 124 1.82 5.88 -1.05
C GLN A 124 1.77 4.76 -0.01
N LEU A 125 0.84 3.81 -0.16
CA LEU A 125 0.66 2.69 0.76
C LEU A 125 1.47 1.46 0.36
N ALA A 126 1.82 1.30 -0.92
CA ALA A 126 2.48 0.10 -1.43
C ALA A 126 3.77 -0.25 -0.68
N LEU A 127 4.70 0.71 -0.61
CA LEU A 127 6.00 0.52 0.03
C LEU A 127 5.92 0.27 1.54
N PRO A 128 5.20 1.07 2.36
CA PRO A 128 5.11 0.80 3.78
C PRO A 128 4.29 -0.45 4.10
N ALA A 129 3.29 -0.80 3.28
CA ALA A 129 2.52 -2.03 3.47
C ALA A 129 3.39 -3.29 3.30
N SER A 130 4.24 -3.32 2.26
CA SER A 130 5.18 -4.43 2.06
C SER A 130 6.22 -4.50 3.18
N LEU A 131 6.80 -3.36 3.57
CA LEU A 131 7.80 -3.30 4.65
C LEU A 131 7.21 -3.75 6.00
N ALA A 132 6.00 -3.29 6.35
CA ALA A 132 5.33 -3.69 7.58
C ALA A 132 5.00 -5.19 7.60
N SER A 133 4.63 -5.76 6.44
CA SER A 133 4.36 -7.19 6.29
C SER A 133 5.63 -8.02 6.52
N VAL A 134 6.74 -7.66 5.88
CA VAL A 134 8.02 -8.35 6.04
C VAL A 134 8.53 -8.23 7.47
N HIS A 135 8.45 -7.04 8.08
CA HIS A 135 8.86 -6.84 9.47
C HIS A 135 8.04 -7.72 10.43
N SER A 136 6.72 -7.79 10.24
CA SER A 136 5.83 -8.65 11.04
C SER A 136 6.16 -10.14 10.92
N ALA A 137 6.70 -10.58 9.78
CA ALA A 137 7.04 -11.98 9.54
C ALA A 137 8.53 -12.30 9.84
N PHE A 138 9.34 -11.29 10.18
CA PHE A 138 10.79 -11.42 10.29
C PHE A 138 11.22 -12.51 11.28
N ASP A 139 10.67 -12.48 12.49
CA ASP A 139 11.02 -13.44 13.54
C ASP A 139 10.63 -14.87 13.16
N LEU A 140 9.45 -15.04 12.54
CA LEU A 140 8.96 -16.34 12.05
C LEU A 140 9.85 -16.87 10.93
N ILE A 141 10.22 -16.01 9.97
CA ILE A 141 11.11 -16.36 8.85
C ILE A 141 12.45 -16.84 9.40
N LYS A 142 13.01 -16.14 10.39
CA LYS A 142 14.28 -16.50 11.03
C LYS A 142 14.20 -17.83 11.80
N GLN A 143 13.05 -18.17 12.37
CA GLN A 143 12.83 -19.47 13.02
C GLN A 143 12.73 -20.62 12.02
N ILE A 144 12.01 -20.43 10.91
CA ILE A 144 11.79 -21.47 9.89
C ILE A 144 13.04 -21.68 9.04
N TYR A 145 13.72 -20.60 8.67
CA TYR A 145 14.87 -20.65 7.78
C TYR A 145 15.97 -19.68 8.23
N PRO A 146 16.81 -20.07 9.22
CA PRO A 146 17.81 -19.18 9.83
C PRO A 146 18.89 -18.65 8.87
N GLN A 147 19.10 -19.31 7.73
CA GLN A 147 20.11 -18.94 6.75
C GLN A 147 19.67 -17.82 5.79
N VAL A 148 18.39 -17.40 5.83
CA VAL A 148 17.92 -16.32 4.97
C VAL A 148 18.41 -14.96 5.45
N ASP A 149 19.15 -14.27 4.60
CA ASP A 149 19.44 -12.86 4.81
C ASP A 149 18.24 -12.03 4.35
N VAL A 150 17.27 -11.83 5.25
CA VAL A 150 16.10 -10.97 4.97
C VAL A 150 16.53 -9.53 4.64
N ASN A 151 17.69 -9.09 5.13
CA ASN A 151 18.13 -7.71 4.97
C ASN A 151 18.54 -7.41 3.53
N CYS A 152 19.14 -8.37 2.82
CA CYS A 152 19.43 -8.19 1.40
C CYS A 152 18.15 -8.00 0.57
N ILE A 153 17.05 -8.67 0.92
CA ILE A 153 15.76 -8.58 0.23
C ILE A 153 15.12 -7.20 0.48
N VAL A 154 15.24 -6.69 1.71
CA VAL A 154 14.52 -5.49 2.16
C VAL A 154 15.32 -4.20 1.94
N SER A 155 16.65 -4.28 1.80
CA SER A 155 17.53 -3.11 1.62
C SER A 155 17.11 -2.15 0.49
N PRO A 156 16.71 -2.60 -0.72
CA PRO A 156 16.25 -1.70 -1.78
C PRO A 156 14.93 -1.00 -1.43
N ALA A 157 14.04 -1.66 -0.71
CA ALA A 157 12.78 -1.08 -0.27
C ALA A 157 13.00 -0.04 0.85
N ILE A 158 13.95 -0.30 1.76
CA ILE A 158 14.33 0.65 2.83
C ILE A 158 14.97 1.90 2.24
N SER A 159 15.90 1.78 1.30
CA SER A 159 16.55 2.94 0.69
C SER A 159 15.52 3.83 -0.03
N HIS A 160 14.60 3.22 -0.78
CA HIS A 160 13.50 3.95 -1.41
C HIS A 160 12.58 4.62 -0.39
N TRP A 161 12.28 3.95 0.72
CA TRP A 161 11.44 4.50 1.80
C TRP A 161 12.09 5.68 2.50
N GLN A 162 13.40 5.60 2.74
CA GLN A 162 14.17 6.71 3.30
C GLN A 162 14.02 7.94 2.40
N VAL A 163 14.30 7.83 1.10
CA VAL A 163 14.17 8.95 0.14
C VAL A 163 12.77 9.59 0.18
N ILE A 164 11.72 8.77 0.23
CA ILE A 164 10.33 9.25 0.31
C ILE A 164 10.05 9.99 1.63
N CYS A 165 10.57 9.49 2.75
CA CYS A 165 10.39 10.12 4.06
C CYS A 165 11.14 11.46 4.18
N TRP A 166 12.34 11.57 3.61
CA TRP A 166 13.12 12.81 3.60
C TRP A 166 12.48 13.90 2.74
N THR A 167 11.85 13.53 1.63
CA THR A 167 11.19 14.47 0.71
C THR A 167 9.78 14.86 1.16
N THR A 168 9.13 14.03 2.00
CA THR A 168 7.73 14.21 2.39
C THR A 168 7.58 14.18 3.91
N THR A 169 7.73 15.34 4.57
CA THR A 169 7.55 15.56 6.03
C THR A 169 6.16 15.19 6.59
N ARG A 170 5.25 14.61 5.79
CA ARG A 170 3.83 14.40 6.12
C ARG A 170 3.41 12.95 6.36
N PHE A 171 4.29 11.96 6.17
CA PHE A 171 3.93 10.53 6.26
C PHE A 171 3.60 10.04 7.68
N ALA A 172 4.13 10.67 8.72
CA ALA A 172 4.04 10.17 10.10
C ALA A 172 2.58 10.07 10.64
N SER A 173 1.64 10.85 10.11
CA SER A 173 0.23 10.81 10.54
C SER A 173 -0.61 9.74 9.83
N GLN A 174 -0.19 9.25 8.66
CA GLN A 174 -1.07 8.46 7.79
C GLN A 174 -1.02 6.95 8.05
N LEU A 175 0.09 6.46 8.63
CA LEU A 175 0.31 5.03 8.84
C LEU A 175 -0.53 4.45 10.00
N VAL A 176 -0.70 5.21 11.10
CA VAL A 176 -1.33 4.73 12.35
C VAL A 176 -2.76 4.21 12.14
N CYS A 177 -3.52 4.76 11.19
CA CYS A 177 -4.93 4.38 11.00
C CYS A 177 -5.17 3.09 10.19
N VAL A 178 -4.22 2.62 9.37
CA VAL A 178 -4.51 1.53 8.40
C VAL A 178 -4.45 0.13 9.04
N LEU A 179 -3.79 -0.04 10.19
CA LEU A 179 -3.61 -1.36 10.82
C LEU A 179 -4.55 -1.64 12.00
N GLY A 180 -5.53 -0.78 12.30
CA GLY A 180 -6.52 -1.07 13.36
C GLY A 180 -5.91 -1.34 14.75
N LEU A 181 -4.69 -0.85 15.00
CA LEU A 181 -4.05 -0.93 16.31
C LEU A 181 -4.58 0.23 17.14
N GLY A 182 -5.62 -0.06 17.93
CA GLY A 182 -6.03 0.80 19.03
C GLY A 182 -4.85 1.02 19.97
N SER A 183 -4.75 2.25 20.47
CA SER A 183 -3.62 2.78 21.24
C SER A 183 -2.39 3.16 20.41
N VAL A 184 -1.95 4.38 20.68
CA VAL A 184 -0.63 4.94 20.37
C VAL A 184 0.45 3.84 20.45
N SER A 185 1.31 3.78 19.42
CA SER A 185 2.55 2.97 19.40
C SER A 185 2.37 1.47 19.11
N PRO A 186 2.34 1.07 17.82
CA PRO A 186 3.49 0.28 17.36
C PRO A 186 4.17 0.78 16.09
N MET A 187 3.51 1.50 15.17
CA MET A 187 4.17 1.91 13.91
C MET A 187 5.11 3.12 14.04
N PHE A 188 4.84 4.03 14.98
CA PHE A 188 5.81 5.06 15.36
C PHE A 188 7.02 4.44 16.10
N VAL A 189 6.76 3.34 16.82
CA VAL A 189 7.79 2.48 17.41
C VAL A 189 8.47 1.61 16.36
N VAL A 190 7.85 1.23 15.24
CA VAL A 190 8.51 0.53 14.13
C VAL A 190 9.35 1.51 13.31
N ALA A 191 8.90 2.75 13.09
CA ALA A 191 9.74 3.79 12.49
C ALA A 191 10.93 4.16 13.39
N LYS A 192 10.70 4.30 14.72
CA LYS A 192 11.78 4.49 15.70
C LYS A 192 12.66 3.24 15.84
N ASN A 193 12.12 2.03 15.95
CA ASN A 193 12.88 0.80 16.13
C ASN A 193 13.57 0.37 14.85
N LEU A 194 13.05 0.67 13.65
CA LEU A 194 13.83 0.54 12.42
C LEU A 194 14.99 1.54 12.43
N SER A 195 14.78 2.78 12.86
CA SER A 195 15.84 3.77 13.06
C SER A 195 16.85 3.37 14.16
N THR A 196 16.42 2.71 15.23
CA THR A 196 17.25 2.35 16.40
C THR A 196 17.94 0.98 16.23
N SER A 197 17.30 0.02 15.57
CA SER A 197 17.86 -1.29 15.19
C SER A 197 18.79 -1.21 13.98
N TRP A 198 18.68 -0.16 13.15
CA TRP A 198 19.44 0.01 11.91
C TRP A 198 20.23 1.34 11.85
N GLY A 199 20.53 1.92 13.02
CA GLY A 199 21.55 2.96 13.17
C GLY A 199 21.30 4.28 12.43
N ALA A 200 20.05 4.73 12.29
CA ALA A 200 19.75 6.03 11.67
C ALA A 200 19.20 7.01 12.73
N THR A 201 20.05 7.90 13.25
CA THR A 201 19.68 8.99 14.16
C THR A 201 18.69 9.94 13.49
N ALA A 202 17.43 9.91 13.90
CA ALA A 202 16.43 10.90 13.49
C ALA A 202 16.49 12.11 14.42
N CYS A 203 17.07 13.22 13.95
CA CYS A 203 16.94 14.54 14.57
C CYS A 203 15.47 14.97 14.57
N LEU A 204 14.90 15.10 15.76
CA LEU A 204 13.64 15.80 16.01
C LEU A 204 13.93 17.31 16.06
N VAL A 205 13.26 18.10 15.22
CA VAL A 205 13.05 19.53 15.48
C VAL A 205 11.54 19.74 15.61
N SER A 206 11.19 20.35 16.74
CA SER A 206 9.85 20.66 17.27
C SER A 206 8.95 21.44 16.32
#